data_AF-A0A821GEF1-F1
#
_entry.id   AF-A0A821GEF1-F1
#
_cell.length_a   1.000
_cell.length_b   1.000
_cell.length_c   1.000
_cell.angle_alpha   90.00
_cell.angle_beta   90.00
_cell.angle_gamma   90.00
#
_symmetry.space_group_name_H-M   'P 1'
#
loop_
_entity.id
_entity.type
_entity.pdbx_description
1 polymer ?
#
loop_
_entity_poly.entity_id
_entity_poly.type
_entity_poly.pdbx_seq_one_letter_code
_entity_poly.pdbx_strand_id
1 'polypeptide(L)'
;MANFVAIQRYESSSESGDEMEIDQQDIQEKKQVRRKIVWIKDNIFSDDNEFQIAIKQEKQWSLYYTSKGHDGIKVHYRCNQVHFRGKQCNAAIISTLSK
;
A
#
# COMPACT_ATOMS: atom_id res chain seq x y z
N MET A 1 -45.31 1.20 14.32
CA MET A 1 -45.98 -0.09 14.05
C MET A 1 -45.84 -0.37 12.56
N ALA A 2 -45.26 -1.52 12.22
CA ALA A 2 -45.00 -1.94 10.85
C ALA A 2 -46.30 -2.20 10.09
N ASN A 3 -46.34 -1.87 8.80
CA ASN A 3 -47.27 -2.49 7.87
C ASN A 3 -46.51 -2.87 6.59
N PHE A 4 -46.26 -4.17 6.54
CA PHE A 4 -45.66 -4.96 5.47
C PHE A 4 -46.73 -5.22 4.42
N VAL A 5 -46.46 -5.01 3.12
CA VAL A 5 -47.35 -5.52 2.06
C VAL A 5 -46.54 -6.18 0.95
N ALA A 6 -46.60 -7.51 1.01
CA ALA A 6 -46.64 -8.52 -0.05
C ALA A 6 -45.61 -8.46 -1.20
N ILE A 7 -44.59 -9.30 -1.05
CA ILE A 7 -43.81 -9.91 -2.13
C ILE A 7 -44.76 -10.78 -2.98
N GLN A 8 -44.98 -10.44 -4.25
CA GLN A 8 -45.61 -11.36 -5.20
C GLN A 8 -44.58 -12.40 -5.66
N ARG A 9 -44.80 -13.64 -5.23
CA ARG A 9 -44.16 -14.85 -5.76
C ARG A 9 -44.54 -15.00 -7.23
N TYR A 10 -43.55 -14.97 -8.12
CA TYR A 10 -43.67 -15.58 -9.43
C TYR A 10 -43.07 -16.99 -9.32
N GLU A 11 -43.95 -17.99 -9.24
CA GLU A 11 -43.58 -19.38 -9.52
C GLU A 11 -43.59 -19.55 -11.04
N SER A 12 -42.43 -19.85 -11.62
CA SER A 12 -42.35 -20.44 -12.95
C SER A 12 -41.49 -21.68 -12.85
N SER A 13 -42.18 -22.81 -12.78
CA SER A 13 -41.60 -24.15 -12.83
C SER A 13 -41.18 -24.45 -14.27
N SER A 14 -39.89 -24.64 -14.47
CA SER A 14 -39.37 -25.46 -15.56
C SER A 14 -38.20 -26.28 -15.03
N GLU A 15 -38.51 -27.50 -14.60
CA GLU A 15 -37.53 -28.56 -14.38
C GLU A 15 -36.86 -28.92 -15.70
N SER A 16 -35.52 -28.94 -15.73
CA SER A 16 -34.59 -29.65 -16.63
C SER A 16 -33.23 -28.97 -16.44
N GLY A 17 -32.38 -29.43 -15.53
CA GLY A 17 -31.45 -30.51 -15.81
C GLY A 17 -30.03 -29.93 -15.83
N ASP A 18 -29.13 -30.59 -15.10
CA ASP A 18 -27.70 -30.32 -14.96
C ASP A 18 -27.32 -29.16 -14.02
N GLU A 19 -27.31 -29.50 -12.72
CA GLU A 19 -26.48 -28.84 -11.72
C GLU A 19 -25.04 -28.83 -12.25
N MET A 20 -24.59 -27.70 -12.82
CA MET A 20 -23.17 -27.44 -12.94
C MET A 20 -22.63 -27.41 -11.51
N GLU A 21 -22.01 -28.51 -11.12
CA GLU A 21 -21.11 -28.61 -9.99
C GLU A 21 -20.04 -27.55 -10.22
N ILE A 22 -20.26 -26.35 -9.66
CA ILE A 22 -19.26 -25.29 -9.66
C ILE A 22 -18.15 -25.82 -8.77
N ASP A 23 -17.16 -26.43 -9.41
CA ASP A 23 -15.95 -26.95 -8.79
C ASP A 23 -15.33 -25.82 -7.95
N GLN A 24 -15.49 -25.92 -6.62
CA GLN A 24 -14.98 -24.94 -5.66
C GLN A 24 -13.44 -24.96 -5.57
N GLN A 25 -12.75 -25.70 -6.44
CA GLN A 25 -11.31 -25.91 -6.35
C GLN A 25 -10.43 -24.79 -6.92
N ASP A 26 -10.99 -23.77 -7.57
CA ASP A 26 -10.17 -22.74 -8.24
C ASP A 26 -10.14 -21.37 -7.55
N ILE A 27 -10.40 -21.31 -6.23
CA ILE A 27 -9.84 -20.22 -5.41
C ILE A 27 -8.37 -20.54 -5.17
N GLN A 28 -7.56 -20.51 -6.23
CA GLN A 28 -6.12 -20.41 -6.08
C GLN A 28 -5.85 -19.14 -5.28
N GLU A 29 -5.54 -19.31 -4.00
CA GLU A 29 -4.88 -18.29 -3.21
C GLU A 29 -3.65 -17.85 -3.99
N LYS A 30 -3.77 -16.74 -4.72
CA LYS A 30 -2.65 -16.08 -5.38
C LYS A 30 -1.73 -15.64 -4.26
N LYS A 31 -0.79 -16.51 -3.86
CA LYS A 31 0.29 -16.18 -2.93
C LYS A 31 0.99 -14.97 -3.51
N GLN A 32 0.72 -13.81 -2.93
CA GLN A 32 1.29 -12.56 -3.37
C GLN A 32 2.80 -12.68 -3.14
N VAL A 33 3.55 -12.89 -4.22
CA VAL A 33 5.01 -12.96 -4.19
C VAL A 33 5.49 -11.63 -3.62
N ARG A 34 5.90 -11.63 -2.35
CA ARG A 34 6.47 -10.44 -1.71
C ARG A 34 7.74 -10.09 -2.47
N ARG A 35 7.67 -9.04 -3.29
CA ARG A 35 8.86 -8.48 -3.94
C ARG A 35 9.86 -8.12 -2.86
N LYS A 36 11.10 -8.59 -3.00
CA LYS A 36 12.19 -8.19 -2.09
C LYS A 36 12.34 -6.67 -2.19
N ILE A 37 12.31 -5.99 -1.04
CA ILE A 37 12.56 -4.54 -0.98
C ILE A 37 14.07 -4.35 -1.17
N VAL A 38 14.45 -3.76 -2.30
CA VAL A 38 15.83 -3.38 -2.59
C VAL A 38 15.96 -1.88 -2.35
N TRP A 39 16.75 -1.51 -1.35
CA TRP A 39 17.08 -0.11 -1.11
C TRP A 39 18.21 0.30 -2.05
N ILE A 40 17.97 1.33 -2.86
CA ILE A 40 18.95 1.91 -3.76
C ILE A 40 19.44 3.21 -3.14
N LYS A 41 20.77 3.39 -3.09
CA LYS A 41 21.36 4.64 -2.64
C LYS A 41 21.10 5.70 -3.72
N ASP A 42 20.36 6.72 -3.36
CA ASP A 42 19.93 7.77 -4.29
C ASP A 42 20.97 8.90 -4.29
N ASN A 43 20.89 9.81 -3.30
CA ASN A 43 21.77 10.96 -3.19
C ASN A 43 22.68 10.89 -1.95
N ILE A 44 23.85 11.51 -2.06
CA ILE A 44 24.77 11.73 -0.95
C ILE A 44 24.78 13.23 -0.68
N PHE A 45 24.37 13.61 0.53
CA PHE A 45 24.45 14.98 1.01
C PHE A 45 25.64 15.10 1.95
N SER A 46 26.36 16.22 1.87
CA SER A 46 27.52 16.48 2.73
C SER A 46 27.09 16.95 4.11
N ASP A 47 25.94 17.62 4.20
CA ASP A 47 25.37 18.16 5.45
C ASP A 47 23.91 17.72 5.64
N ASP A 48 23.49 17.58 6.90
CA ASP A 48 22.09 17.26 7.22
C ASP A 48 21.18 18.44 6.87
N ASN A 49 21.64 19.69 7.02
CA ASN A 49 20.78 20.83 6.67
C ASN A 49 20.46 20.87 5.18
N GLU A 50 21.43 20.55 4.31
CA GLU A 50 21.21 20.46 2.86
C GLU A 50 20.14 19.41 2.54
N PHE A 51 20.22 18.24 3.18
CA PHE A 51 19.21 17.20 3.03
C PHE A 51 17.82 17.64 3.52
N GLN A 52 17.73 18.26 4.69
CA GLN A 52 16.45 18.75 5.22
C GLN A 52 15.85 19.85 4.32
N ILE A 53 16.68 20.73 3.74
CA ILE A 53 16.24 21.75 2.79
C ILE A 53 15.70 21.08 1.53
N ALA A 54 16.43 20.12 0.95
CA ALA A 54 16.00 19.40 -0.25
C ALA A 54 14.65 18.69 -0.03
N ILE A 55 14.51 17.94 1.07
CA ILE A 55 13.24 17.28 1.42
C ILE A 55 12.09 18.27 1.56
N LYS A 56 12.31 19.40 2.22
CA LYS A 56 11.28 20.43 2.41
C LYS A 56 10.86 21.08 1.09
N GLN A 57 11.82 21.28 0.17
CA GLN A 57 11.55 21.85 -1.15
C GLN A 57 10.74 20.91 -2.03
N GLU A 58 11.05 19.61 -2.02
CA GLU A 58 10.31 18.61 -2.79
C GLU A 58 8.84 18.48 -2.35
N LYS A 59 8.52 18.79 -1.08
CA LYS A 59 7.18 18.65 -0.46
C LYS A 59 6.54 17.25 -0.63
N GLN A 60 7.33 16.26 -1.03
CA GLN A 60 6.87 14.91 -1.35
C GLN A 60 6.96 13.97 -0.13
N TRP A 61 7.83 14.29 0.83
CA TRP A 61 8.17 13.42 1.94
C TRP A 61 7.64 13.96 3.27
N SER A 62 7.14 13.07 4.12
CA SER A 62 6.86 13.36 5.52
C SER A 62 7.68 12.47 6.44
N LEU A 63 8.07 13.02 7.59
CA LEU A 63 8.71 12.25 8.66
C LEU A 63 7.78 11.10 9.08
N TYR A 64 8.31 9.88 9.09
CA TYR A 64 7.55 8.70 9.51
C TYR A 64 7.99 8.24 10.91
N TYR A 65 9.26 7.88 11.07
CA TYR A 65 9.83 7.56 12.38
C TYR A 65 11.35 7.72 12.39
N THR A 66 11.90 7.79 13.60
CA THR A 66 13.36 7.83 13.80
C THR A 66 13.78 6.62 14.61
N SER A 67 14.78 5.89 14.12
CA SER A 67 15.37 4.74 14.80
C SER A 67 16.81 5.03 15.16
N LYS A 68 17.19 4.77 16.41
CA LYS A 68 18.58 4.83 16.87
C LYS A 68 19.16 3.42 16.82
N GLY A 69 20.23 3.23 16.07
CA GLY A 69 20.93 1.95 15.96
C GLY A 69 22.42 2.10 16.23
N HIS A 70 23.14 0.99 16.10
CA HIS A 70 24.60 0.96 16.20
C HIS A 70 25.27 1.89 15.17
N ASP A 71 24.71 1.98 13.96
CA ASP A 71 25.23 2.80 12.85
C ASP A 71 24.85 4.29 12.96
N GLY A 72 24.30 4.73 14.08
CA GLY A 72 23.83 6.11 14.29
C GLY A 72 22.30 6.26 14.23
N ILE A 73 21.85 7.49 13.99
CA ILE A 73 20.42 7.83 13.95
C ILE A 73 19.94 7.70 12.51
N LYS A 74 18.99 6.79 12.27
CA LYS A 74 18.33 6.64 10.97
C LYS A 74 16.96 7.33 11.04
N VAL A 75 16.72 8.28 10.17
CA VAL A 75 15.45 8.99 10.04
C VAL A 75 14.74 8.46 8.81
N HIS A 76 13.53 7.94 9.01
CA HIS A 76 12.71 7.34 7.97
C HIS A 76 11.63 8.33 7.55
N TYR A 77 11.51 8.53 6.25
CA TYR A 77 10.49 9.36 5.64
C TYR A 77 9.61 8.50 4.74
N ARG A 78 8.34 8.85 4.66
CA ARG A 78 7.36 8.22 3.77
C ARG A 78 6.92 9.20 2.70
N CYS A 79 6.61 8.70 1.52
CA CYS A 79 6.03 9.56 0.50
C CYS A 79 4.57 9.90 0.83
N ASN A 80 4.18 11.15 0.59
CA ASN A 80 2.82 11.65 0.80
C ASN A 80 1.88 11.34 -0.38
N GLN A 81 2.42 10.89 -1.52
CA GLN A 81 1.70 10.71 -2.78
C GLN A 81 1.45 9.24 -3.15
N VAL A 82 1.66 8.29 -2.24
CA VAL A 82 1.55 6.83 -2.50
C VAL A 82 0.17 6.41 -3.04
N HIS A 83 -0.89 7.17 -2.73
CA HIS A 83 -2.26 6.91 -3.19
C HIS A 83 -2.73 7.80 -4.35
N PHE A 84 -1.88 8.69 -4.86
CA PHE A 84 -2.27 9.61 -5.91
C PHE A 84 -2.17 8.91 -7.28
N ARG A 85 -3.23 9.01 -8.10
CA ARG A 85 -3.20 8.60 -9.52
C ARG A 85 -2.37 9.62 -10.30
N GLY A 86 -1.05 9.52 -10.20
CA GLY A 86 -0.10 10.46 -10.81
C GLY A 86 1.34 9.94 -10.77
N LYS A 87 2.31 10.86 -10.72
CA LYS A 87 3.74 10.51 -10.64
C LYS A 87 3.96 9.62 -9.40
N GLN A 88 4.44 8.41 -9.63
CA GLN A 88 4.77 7.50 -8.54
C GLN A 88 6.09 7.91 -7.90
N CYS A 89 6.09 7.95 -6.57
CA CYS A 89 7.26 8.17 -5.75
C CYS A 89 7.70 6.86 -5.09
N ASN A 90 8.97 6.79 -4.67
CA ASN A 90 9.40 5.69 -3.83
C ASN A 90 8.59 5.67 -2.53
N ALA A 91 8.34 4.47 -1.98
CA ALA A 91 7.51 4.34 -0.78
C ALA A 91 8.13 5.05 0.44
N ALA A 92 9.46 5.00 0.56
CA ALA A 92 10.20 5.58 1.66
C ALA A 92 11.63 5.97 1.27
N ILE A 93 12.21 6.89 2.03
CA ILE A 93 13.63 7.26 2.00
C ILE A 93 14.17 7.26 3.42
N ILE A 94 15.49 7.03 3.55
CA ILE A 94 16.17 6.94 4.85
C ILE A 94 17.37 7.88 4.81
N SER A 95 17.49 8.77 5.80
CA SER A 95 18.76 9.45 6.07
C SER A 95 19.45 8.83 7.26
N THR A 96 20.77 8.72 7.17
CA THR A 96 21.64 8.25 8.24
C THR A 96 22.48 9.41 8.72
N LEU A 97 22.23 9.85 9.95
CA LEU A 97 23.08 10.80 10.63
C LEU A 97 24.24 10.02 11.25
N SER A 98 25.40 10.07 10.60
CA SER A 98 26.65 9.63 11.21
C SER A 98 27.02 10.61 12.33
N LYS A 99 27.54 10.08 13.43
CA LYS A 99 28.26 10.89 14.43
C LYS A 99 29.59 11.38 13.86
#